data_AF-A0A357AB61-F1
#
_entry.id   AF-A0A357AB61-F1
#
_cell.length_a   1.000
_cell.length_b   1.000
_cell.length_c   1.000
_cell.angle_alpha   90.00
_cell.angle_beta   90.00
_cell.angle_gamma   90.00
#
_symmetry.space_group_name_H-M   'P 1'
#
loop_
_entity.id
_entity.type
_entity.pdbx_description
1 polymer ?
#
loop_
_entity_poly.entity_id
_entity_poly.type
_entity_poly.pdbx_seq_one_letter_code
_entity_poly.pdbx_strand_id
1 'polypeptide(L)'
;MLDFNKLARQMEGISQHLQDEATATQKRLNRARETLAQASDRLDELISSYEQWSNHFGFNAAFPIEPLDTVVDIQSAPQVHTVISTDGSQMAPSHHEIAYCYLINTGRVVFYYGQNRAAILDSLPEAFYRQEDLYVSRQWGIRTDEWMAYQRTVSEAAVLAELGVRVATEERGELDEQLPALAMVDGSLIYWHLEPLPSGARDRILPPILEAWETLQHHRIPLVGYLSSSRSGEALNFLRL
;
A
#
# COMPACT_ATOMS: atom_id res chain seq x y z
N MET A 1 1.65 27.25 20.73
CA MET A 1 0.18 27.18 20.94
C MET A 1 -0.48 27.67 19.66
N LEU A 2 -1.39 26.88 19.09
CA LEU A 2 -2.09 27.19 17.85
C LEU A 2 -3.15 28.28 18.09
N ASP A 3 -3.24 29.30 17.24
CA ASP A 3 -4.21 30.41 17.37
C ASP A 3 -5.41 30.17 16.44
N PHE A 4 -6.50 29.67 17.00
CA PHE A 4 -7.71 29.29 16.27
C PHE A 4 -8.41 30.49 15.59
N ASN A 5 -8.27 31.70 16.12
CA ASN A 5 -8.88 32.89 15.52
C ASN A 5 -8.17 33.29 14.22
N LYS A 6 -6.85 33.08 14.15
CA LYS A 6 -6.08 33.28 12.91
C LYS A 6 -6.39 32.21 11.88
N LEU A 7 -6.56 30.95 12.30
CA LEU A 7 -6.94 29.84 11.43
C LEU A 7 -8.35 30.01 10.86
N ALA A 8 -9.33 30.42 11.66
CA ALA A 8 -10.71 30.62 11.20
C ALA A 8 -10.78 31.61 10.02
N ARG A 9 -9.99 32.69 10.04
CA ARG A 9 -9.89 33.64 8.92
C ARG A 9 -9.25 33.05 7.67
N GLN A 10 -8.31 32.11 7.82
CA GLN A 10 -7.71 31.39 6.68
C GLN A 10 -8.70 30.39 6.04
N MET A 11 -9.79 30.05 6.73
CA MET A 11 -10.79 29.08 6.29
C MET A 11 -11.99 29.71 5.58
N GLU A 12 -12.13 31.04 5.53
CA GLU A 12 -13.28 31.74 4.91
C GLU A 12 -13.45 31.44 3.40
N GLY A 13 -12.41 30.95 2.72
CA GLY A 13 -12.47 30.54 1.30
C GLY A 13 -12.74 29.04 1.07
N ILE A 14 -12.85 28.22 2.12
CA ILE A 14 -12.94 26.75 1.97
C ILE A 14 -14.21 26.35 1.23
N SER A 15 -15.35 26.99 1.51
CA SER A 15 -16.60 26.64 0.82
C SER A 15 -16.53 26.87 -0.68
N GLN A 16 -15.92 27.97 -1.13
CA GLN A 16 -15.74 28.24 -2.56
C GLN A 16 -14.75 27.25 -3.18
N HIS A 17 -13.62 27.00 -2.50
CA HIS A 17 -12.64 26.03 -2.95
C HIS A 17 -13.22 24.61 -3.08
N LEU A 18 -14.07 24.17 -2.15
CA LEU A 18 -14.75 22.88 -2.21
C LEU A 18 -15.75 22.80 -3.39
N GLN A 19 -16.46 23.88 -3.71
CA GLN A 19 -17.34 23.95 -4.88
C GLN A 19 -16.55 23.88 -6.19
N ASP A 20 -15.43 24.57 -6.26
CA ASP A 20 -14.54 24.55 -7.41
C ASP A 20 -13.92 23.16 -7.60
N GLU A 21 -13.46 22.51 -6.52
CA GLU A 21 -12.95 21.13 -6.53
C GLU A 21 -14.02 20.10 -6.93
N ALA A 22 -15.26 20.25 -6.46
CA ALA A 22 -16.37 19.39 -6.88
C ALA A 22 -16.63 19.52 -8.38
N THR A 23 -16.63 20.76 -8.90
CA THR A 23 -16.81 21.04 -10.33
C THR A 23 -15.65 20.47 -11.16
N ALA A 24 -14.41 20.65 -10.70
CA ALA A 24 -13.22 20.09 -11.34
C ALA A 24 -13.23 18.56 -11.34
N THR A 25 -13.69 17.94 -10.25
CA THR A 25 -13.83 16.48 -10.12
C THR A 25 -14.85 15.94 -11.12
N GLN A 26 -16.01 16.59 -11.27
CA GLN A 26 -17.01 16.17 -12.26
C GLN A 26 -16.46 16.27 -13.69
N LYS A 27 -15.73 17.34 -14.02
CA LYS A 27 -15.08 17.49 -15.34
C LYS A 27 -14.05 16.39 -15.59
N ARG A 28 -13.19 16.10 -14.60
CA ARG A 28 -12.20 15.01 -14.67
C ARG A 28 -12.86 13.66 -14.92
N LEU A 29 -13.97 13.38 -14.21
CA LEU A 29 -14.69 12.11 -14.33
C LEU A 29 -15.37 11.94 -15.70
N ASN A 30 -15.97 13.01 -16.24
CA ASN A 30 -16.52 12.97 -17.60
C ASN A 30 -15.42 12.69 -18.63
N ARG A 31 -14.28 13.39 -18.51
CA ARG A 31 -13.14 13.17 -19.40
C ARG A 31 -12.58 11.75 -19.31
N ALA A 32 -12.47 11.20 -18.09
CA ALA A 32 -12.01 9.84 -17.88
C ALA A 32 -12.92 8.81 -18.57
N ARG A 33 -14.26 8.99 -18.49
CA ARG A 33 -15.22 8.12 -19.18
C ARG A 33 -15.08 8.20 -20.70
N GLU A 34 -14.96 9.41 -21.25
CA GLU A 34 -14.72 9.59 -22.69
C GLU A 34 -13.44 8.92 -23.15
N THR A 35 -12.34 9.10 -22.40
CA THR A 35 -11.04 8.48 -22.72
C THR A 35 -11.11 6.96 -22.61
N LEU A 36 -11.77 6.40 -21.60
CA LEU A 36 -11.95 4.95 -21.46
C LEU A 36 -12.75 4.36 -22.63
N ALA A 37 -13.83 5.03 -23.05
CA ALA A 37 -14.63 4.58 -24.19
C ALA A 37 -13.79 4.60 -25.49
N GLN A 38 -13.08 5.70 -25.76
CA GLN A 38 -12.19 5.81 -26.92
C GLN A 38 -11.07 4.77 -26.93
N ALA A 39 -10.51 4.46 -25.76
CA ALA A 39 -9.48 3.43 -25.62
C ALA A 39 -10.04 2.03 -25.82
N SER A 40 -11.29 1.78 -25.39
CA SER A 40 -11.97 0.51 -25.62
C SER A 40 -12.21 0.26 -27.10
N ASP A 41 -12.63 1.29 -27.85
CA ASP A 41 -12.81 1.23 -29.31
C ASP A 41 -11.50 0.95 -30.08
N ARG A 42 -10.36 1.32 -29.49
CA ARG A 42 -9.02 1.21 -30.11
C ARG A 42 -8.11 0.21 -29.39
N LEU A 43 -8.67 -0.71 -28.63
CA LEU A 43 -7.90 -1.58 -27.74
C LEU A 43 -6.82 -2.39 -28.47
N ASP A 44 -7.15 -2.95 -29.63
CA ASP A 44 -6.20 -3.74 -30.44
C ASP A 44 -4.98 -2.91 -30.90
N GLU A 45 -5.19 -1.63 -31.24
CA GLU A 45 -4.12 -0.70 -31.60
C GLU A 45 -3.21 -0.41 -30.41
N LEU A 46 -3.81 -0.16 -29.22
CA LEU A 46 -3.07 0.12 -27.99
C LEU A 46 -2.24 -1.09 -27.53
N ILE A 47 -2.81 -2.29 -27.61
CA ILE A 47 -2.09 -3.54 -27.32
C ILE A 47 -0.93 -3.72 -28.29
N SER A 48 -1.16 -3.54 -29.60
CA SER A 48 -0.11 -3.63 -30.62
C SER A 48 1.02 -2.63 -30.36
N SER A 49 0.69 -1.38 -30.02
CA SER A 49 1.66 -0.36 -29.63
C SER A 49 2.46 -0.76 -28.38
N TYR A 50 1.79 -1.32 -27.36
CA TYR A 50 2.46 -1.79 -26.14
C TYR A 50 3.45 -2.91 -26.46
N GLU A 51 3.02 -3.94 -27.17
CA GLU A 51 3.86 -5.10 -27.48
C GLU A 51 5.08 -4.70 -28.32
N GLN A 52 4.89 -3.78 -29.28
CA GLN A 52 5.98 -3.31 -30.14
C GLN A 52 6.98 -2.41 -29.40
N TRP A 53 6.51 -1.55 -28.49
CA TRP A 53 7.33 -0.45 -27.95
C TRP A 53 7.59 -0.49 -26.45
N SER A 54 7.04 -1.45 -25.70
CA SER A 54 7.16 -1.55 -24.24
C SER A 54 8.61 -1.44 -23.72
N ASN A 55 9.56 -2.10 -24.38
CA ASN A 55 10.99 -2.05 -24.02
C ASN A 55 11.65 -0.67 -24.25
N HIS A 56 10.95 0.27 -24.90
CA HIS A 56 11.43 1.61 -25.20
C HIS A 56 10.70 2.70 -24.39
N PHE A 57 9.70 2.34 -23.59
CA PHE A 57 8.99 3.33 -22.78
C PHE A 57 9.90 3.88 -21.68
N GLY A 58 9.96 5.21 -21.57
CA GLY A 58 10.58 5.90 -20.44
C GLY A 58 9.67 5.96 -19.20
N PHE A 59 8.67 5.09 -19.13
CA PHE A 59 7.64 5.07 -18.09
C PHE A 59 6.99 3.68 -17.98
N ASN A 60 6.46 3.37 -16.80
CA ASN A 60 5.72 2.13 -16.57
C ASN A 60 4.27 2.27 -17.06
N ALA A 61 3.81 1.31 -17.86
CA ALA A 61 2.44 1.23 -18.34
C ALA A 61 1.84 -0.11 -17.94
N ALA A 62 0.59 -0.09 -17.45
CA ALA A 62 -0.16 -1.29 -17.15
C ALA A 62 -0.53 -2.01 -18.45
N PHE A 63 -0.69 -3.34 -18.39
CA PHE A 63 -1.18 -4.13 -19.51
C PHE A 63 -2.54 -4.73 -19.15
N PRO A 64 -3.59 -4.52 -19.96
CA PRO A 64 -4.90 -5.10 -19.70
C PRO A 64 -4.86 -6.61 -19.94
N ILE A 65 -5.34 -7.40 -18.98
CA ILE A 65 -5.48 -8.86 -19.12
C ILE A 65 -6.88 -9.28 -19.61
N GLU A 66 -7.81 -8.32 -19.63
CA GLU A 66 -9.21 -8.46 -20.02
C GLU A 66 -9.63 -7.18 -20.79
N PRO A 67 -10.73 -7.19 -21.55
CA PRO A 67 -11.29 -5.98 -22.14
C PRO A 67 -11.51 -4.86 -21.11
N LEU A 68 -11.28 -3.61 -21.51
CA LEU A 68 -11.35 -2.45 -20.61
C LEU A 68 -12.76 -2.18 -20.07
N ASP A 69 -13.79 -2.69 -20.73
CA ASP A 69 -15.21 -2.57 -20.39
C ASP A 69 -15.77 -3.83 -19.70
N THR A 70 -14.90 -4.77 -19.29
CA THR A 70 -15.31 -5.98 -18.57
C THR A 70 -15.99 -5.62 -17.25
N VAL A 71 -17.22 -6.08 -17.08
CA VAL A 71 -18.00 -5.94 -15.83
C VAL A 71 -18.32 -7.34 -15.31
N VAL A 72 -17.93 -7.61 -14.06
CA VAL A 72 -18.11 -8.92 -13.41
C VAL A 72 -18.91 -8.74 -12.14
N ASP A 73 -19.92 -9.59 -11.95
CA ASP A 73 -20.63 -9.68 -10.68
C ASP A 73 -19.77 -10.41 -9.64
N ILE A 74 -19.55 -9.77 -8.51
CA ILE A 74 -18.75 -10.32 -7.41
C ILE A 74 -19.70 -10.95 -6.37
N GLN A 75 -19.38 -12.16 -5.94
CA GLN A 75 -20.13 -12.83 -4.87
C GLN A 75 -19.99 -12.07 -3.55
N SER A 76 -21.02 -12.15 -2.71
CA SER A 76 -20.93 -11.60 -1.35
C SER A 76 -19.87 -12.32 -0.54
N ALA A 77 -19.13 -11.57 0.27
CA ALA A 77 -18.13 -12.14 1.16
C ALA A 77 -18.76 -13.17 2.12
N PRO A 78 -18.04 -14.23 2.51
CA PRO A 78 -18.51 -15.20 3.49
C PRO A 78 -18.92 -14.52 4.80
N GLN A 79 -19.97 -15.03 5.48
CA GLN A 79 -20.39 -14.46 6.77
C GLN A 79 -19.36 -14.66 7.88
N VAL A 80 -18.56 -15.73 7.77
CA VAL A 80 -17.49 -16.06 8.71
C VAL A 80 -16.16 -15.95 7.98
N HIS A 81 -15.33 -15.00 8.41
CA HIS A 81 -14.00 -14.77 7.85
C HIS A 81 -13.15 -13.92 8.80
N THR A 82 -11.85 -13.87 8.55
CA THR A 82 -10.89 -13.08 9.33
C THR A 82 -10.21 -12.03 8.44
N VAL A 83 -10.12 -10.79 8.92
CA VAL A 83 -9.38 -9.72 8.24
C VAL A 83 -8.21 -9.31 9.11
N ILE A 84 -7.02 -9.23 8.51
CA ILE A 84 -5.75 -8.94 9.15
C ILE A 84 -5.16 -7.71 8.48
N SER A 85 -4.70 -6.74 9.26
CA SER A 85 -4.04 -5.55 8.73
C SER A 85 -2.95 -5.05 9.67
N THR A 86 -1.97 -4.37 9.09
CA THR A 86 -0.90 -3.67 9.79
C THR A 86 -0.73 -2.28 9.24
N ASP A 87 -0.43 -1.32 10.12
CA ASP A 87 -0.07 0.05 9.74
C ASP A 87 1.05 0.55 10.64
N GLY A 88 2.00 1.28 10.07
CA GLY A 88 3.20 1.72 10.75
C GLY A 88 3.23 3.22 10.99
N SER A 89 3.72 3.60 12.16
CA SER A 89 4.17 4.97 12.43
C SER A 89 5.65 4.98 12.81
N GLN A 90 6.26 6.16 12.75
CA GLN A 90 7.69 6.30 12.98
C GLN A 90 8.03 7.64 13.62
N MET A 91 9.11 7.66 14.41
CA MET A 91 9.64 8.87 15.04
C MET A 91 11.14 8.98 14.74
N ALA A 92 11.49 10.01 13.97
CA ALA A 92 12.87 10.24 13.55
C ALA A 92 13.78 10.63 14.73
N PRO A 93 15.11 10.42 14.62
CA PRO A 93 16.05 10.83 15.65
C PRO A 93 16.05 12.34 15.86
N SER A 94 16.12 12.77 17.12
CA SER A 94 16.26 14.17 17.50
C SER A 94 17.63 14.42 18.12
N HIS A 95 18.31 15.48 17.65
CA HIS A 95 19.58 15.92 18.22
C HIS A 95 19.42 16.62 19.58
N HIS A 96 18.20 16.91 20.00
CA HIS A 96 17.89 17.55 21.28
C HIS A 96 17.54 16.56 22.38
N GLU A 97 17.54 15.26 22.08
CA GLU A 97 17.23 14.17 23.02
C GLU A 97 18.51 13.52 23.56
N ILE A 98 18.39 12.84 24.70
CA ILE A 98 19.51 12.20 25.41
C ILE A 98 20.11 11.03 24.63
N ALA A 99 19.29 10.32 23.85
CA ALA A 99 19.70 9.20 23.02
C ALA A 99 19.38 9.47 21.55
N TYR A 100 20.35 9.24 20.67
CA TYR A 100 20.15 9.35 19.23
C TYR A 100 19.63 8.01 18.68
N CYS A 101 18.32 7.87 18.62
CA CYS A 101 17.62 6.67 18.15
C CYS A 101 16.38 7.05 17.34
N TYR A 102 15.87 6.13 16.53
CA TYR A 102 14.52 6.24 15.97
C TYR A 102 13.64 5.11 16.48
N LEU A 103 12.32 5.33 16.37
CA LEU A 103 11.31 4.35 16.74
C LEU A 103 10.47 4.02 15.51
N ILE A 104 10.23 2.73 15.28
CA ILE A 104 9.18 2.24 14.39
C ILE A 104 8.12 1.59 15.27
N ASN A 105 6.85 1.89 15.02
CA ASN A 105 5.74 1.25 15.71
C ASN A 105 4.78 0.66 14.68
N THR A 106 4.68 -0.67 14.67
CA THR A 106 3.75 -1.39 13.80
C THR A 106 2.47 -1.71 14.57
N GLY A 107 1.39 -1.04 14.24
CA GLY A 107 0.04 -1.37 14.71
C GLY A 107 -0.46 -2.65 14.05
N ARG A 108 -1.21 -3.45 14.81
CA ARG A 108 -1.75 -4.74 14.39
C ARG A 108 -3.24 -4.77 14.64
N VAL A 109 -3.98 -5.21 13.64
CA VAL A 109 -5.43 -5.34 13.71
C VAL A 109 -5.84 -6.70 13.16
N VAL A 110 -6.63 -7.44 13.94
CA VAL A 110 -7.30 -8.67 13.49
C VAL A 110 -8.78 -8.60 13.86
N PHE A 111 -9.63 -8.68 12.85
CA PHE A 111 -11.08 -8.74 13.01
C PHE A 111 -11.61 -10.12 12.65
N TYR A 112 -12.35 -10.73 13.57
CA TYR A 112 -12.98 -12.04 13.40
C TYR A 112 -14.49 -11.87 13.15
N TYR A 113 -14.89 -11.84 11.88
CA TYR A 113 -16.30 -11.66 11.49
C TYR A 113 -17.07 -12.96 11.68
N GLY A 114 -18.22 -12.90 12.36
CA GLY A 114 -19.11 -14.05 12.55
C GLY A 114 -18.60 -15.13 13.52
N GLN A 115 -17.44 -14.93 14.17
CA GLN A 115 -16.81 -15.95 15.03
C GLN A 115 -17.01 -15.74 16.54
N ASN A 116 -17.63 -14.63 16.97
CA ASN A 116 -17.78 -14.26 18.39
C ASN A 116 -16.43 -14.24 19.17
N ARG A 117 -15.37 -13.76 18.52
CA ARG A 117 -14.03 -13.58 19.12
C ARG A 117 -13.72 -12.09 19.25
N ALA A 118 -12.95 -11.73 20.27
CA ALA A 118 -12.47 -10.36 20.45
C ALA A 118 -11.46 -10.01 19.34
N ALA A 119 -11.54 -8.78 18.83
CA ALA A 119 -10.55 -8.26 17.90
C ALA A 119 -9.18 -8.11 18.58
N ILE A 120 -8.10 -8.30 17.82
CA ILE A 120 -6.75 -7.94 18.26
C ILE A 120 -6.50 -6.51 17.80
N LEU A 121 -6.17 -5.62 18.73
CA LEU A 121 -5.88 -4.21 18.50
C LEU A 121 -4.71 -3.81 19.40
N ASP A 122 -3.49 -3.94 18.90
CA ASP A 122 -2.28 -3.61 19.66
C ASP A 122 -1.16 -3.09 18.74
N SER A 123 0.03 -2.87 19.29
CA SER A 123 1.19 -2.45 18.50
C SER A 123 2.49 -3.04 19.00
N LEU A 124 3.46 -3.13 18.08
CA LEU A 124 4.82 -3.58 18.32
C LEU A 124 5.78 -2.39 18.10
N PRO A 125 6.16 -1.66 19.16
CA PRO A 125 7.17 -0.63 19.08
C PRO A 125 8.58 -1.23 19.12
N GLU A 126 9.45 -0.79 18.22
CA GLU A 126 10.86 -1.20 18.14
C GLU A 126 11.77 0.03 18.05
N ALA A 127 12.79 0.06 18.92
CA ALA A 127 13.75 1.15 19.02
C ALA A 127 15.08 0.77 18.35
N PHE A 128 15.53 1.64 17.45
CA PHE A 128 16.75 1.46 16.65
C PHE A 128 17.78 2.50 17.08
N TYR A 129 18.90 2.03 17.62
CA TYR A 129 19.88 2.88 18.29
C TYR A 129 21.34 2.45 18.05
N ARG A 130 21.57 1.32 17.36
CA ARG A 130 22.93 0.86 17.10
C ARG A 130 23.51 1.57 15.88
N GLN A 131 24.83 1.57 15.74
CA GLN A 131 25.48 2.26 14.62
C GLN A 131 25.06 1.68 13.28
N GLU A 132 24.90 0.36 13.21
CA GLU A 132 24.37 -0.33 12.05
C GLU A 132 22.95 0.15 11.71
N ASP A 133 22.07 0.36 12.70
CA ASP A 133 20.70 0.80 12.44
C ASP A 133 20.64 2.25 11.95
N LEU A 134 21.52 3.10 12.48
CA LEU A 134 21.49 4.55 12.26
C LEU A 134 22.23 4.99 10.99
N TYR A 135 23.24 4.22 10.58
CA TYR A 135 24.19 4.65 9.56
C TYR A 135 24.31 3.70 8.36
N VAL A 136 23.70 2.51 8.38
CA VAL A 136 23.74 1.57 7.25
C VAL A 136 23.28 2.20 5.94
N SER A 137 22.28 3.09 5.98
CA SER A 137 21.71 3.69 4.78
C SER A 137 22.65 4.69 4.08
N ARG A 138 23.60 5.26 4.83
CA ARG A 138 24.50 6.31 4.32
C ARG A 138 25.43 5.81 3.21
N GLN A 139 25.77 4.52 3.22
CA GLN A 139 26.58 3.91 2.17
C GLN A 139 25.89 3.92 0.80
N TRP A 140 24.56 4.09 0.77
CA TRP A 140 23.75 4.23 -0.42
C TRP A 140 23.31 5.68 -0.68
N GLY A 141 23.81 6.64 0.10
CA GLY A 141 23.40 8.04 0.01
C GLY A 141 21.98 8.31 0.52
N ILE A 142 21.35 7.36 1.19
CA ILE A 142 19.97 7.46 1.70
C ILE A 142 20.01 8.04 3.12
N ARG A 143 19.18 9.06 3.36
CA ARG A 143 19.06 9.68 4.68
C ARG A 143 18.38 8.72 5.67
N THR A 144 18.70 8.84 6.95
CA THR A 144 18.16 7.93 7.99
C THR A 144 16.63 8.04 8.12
N ASP A 145 16.05 9.22 7.92
CA ASP A 145 14.60 9.45 7.97
C ASP A 145 13.86 8.76 6.82
N GLU A 146 14.45 8.78 5.62
CA GLU A 146 13.94 8.05 4.46
C GLU A 146 14.12 6.53 4.64
N TRP A 147 15.28 6.09 5.12
CA TRP A 147 15.57 4.68 5.39
C TRP A 147 14.59 4.07 6.39
N MET A 148 14.25 4.81 7.44
CA MET A 148 13.28 4.41 8.44
C MET A 148 11.89 4.14 7.82
N ALA A 149 11.48 4.90 6.80
CA ALA A 149 10.22 4.64 6.10
C ALA A 149 10.23 3.28 5.37
N TYR A 150 11.35 2.92 4.74
CA TYR A 150 11.48 1.60 4.12
C TYR A 150 11.51 0.47 5.15
N GLN A 151 12.23 0.66 6.27
CA GLN A 151 12.23 -0.31 7.37
C GLN A 151 10.85 -0.50 7.99
N ARG A 152 10.07 0.57 8.07
CA ARG A 152 8.68 0.52 8.52
C ARG A 152 7.83 -0.35 7.60
N THR A 153 7.92 -0.14 6.28
CA THR A 153 7.23 -0.98 5.29
C THR A 153 7.63 -2.46 5.38
N VAL A 154 8.92 -2.75 5.60
CA VAL A 154 9.40 -4.12 5.86
C VAL A 154 8.76 -4.70 7.11
N SER A 155 8.72 -3.93 8.20
CA SER A 155 8.16 -4.36 9.48
C SER A 155 6.65 -4.60 9.39
N GLU A 156 5.92 -3.73 8.70
CA GLU A 156 4.50 -3.90 8.39
C GLU A 156 4.25 -5.22 7.66
N ALA A 157 4.96 -5.47 6.55
CA ALA A 157 4.79 -6.70 5.75
C ALA A 157 5.13 -7.97 6.55
N ALA A 158 6.25 -7.98 7.29
CA ALA A 158 6.68 -9.13 8.07
C ALA A 158 5.67 -9.47 9.20
N VAL A 159 5.22 -8.46 9.93
CA VAL A 159 4.23 -8.64 11.01
C VAL A 159 2.88 -9.07 10.45
N LEU A 160 2.47 -8.57 9.29
CA LEU A 160 1.24 -9.00 8.62
C LEU A 160 1.29 -10.50 8.28
N ALA A 161 2.42 -10.98 7.75
CA ALA A 161 2.62 -12.39 7.48
C ALA A 161 2.61 -13.24 8.76
N GLU A 162 3.28 -12.79 9.83
CA GLU A 162 3.26 -13.48 11.13
C GLU A 162 1.83 -13.64 11.66
N LEU A 163 1.02 -12.57 11.62
CA LEU A 163 -0.39 -12.62 12.00
C LEU A 163 -1.19 -13.56 11.09
N GLY A 164 -0.91 -13.55 9.79
CA GLY A 164 -1.50 -14.48 8.83
C GLY A 164 -1.25 -15.94 9.18
N VAL A 165 0.01 -16.29 9.46
CA VAL A 165 0.40 -17.65 9.90
C VAL A 165 -0.31 -18.03 11.19
N ARG A 166 -0.35 -17.12 12.18
CA ARG A 166 -1.04 -17.35 13.45
C ARG A 166 -2.53 -17.62 13.24
N VAL A 167 -3.22 -16.80 12.46
CA VAL A 167 -4.64 -16.99 12.12
C VAL A 167 -4.84 -18.32 11.40
N ALA A 168 -4.04 -18.62 10.37
CA ALA A 168 -4.16 -19.86 9.60
C ALA A 168 -3.86 -21.13 10.42
N THR A 169 -3.08 -21.04 11.49
CA THR A 169 -2.76 -22.17 12.38
C THR A 169 -3.77 -22.32 13.51
N GLU A 170 -4.23 -21.22 14.10
CA GLU A 170 -5.24 -21.20 15.16
C GLU A 170 -6.66 -21.53 14.65
N GLU A 171 -6.98 -21.20 13.39
CA GLU A 171 -8.33 -21.36 12.81
C GLU A 171 -8.52 -22.70 12.05
N ARG A 172 -7.60 -23.65 12.19
CA ARG A 172 -7.85 -25.02 11.74
C ARG A 172 -8.88 -25.68 12.65
N GLY A 173 -10.10 -25.85 12.13
CA GLY A 173 -11.18 -26.55 12.85
C GLY A 173 -10.96 -28.06 12.96
N GLU A 174 -11.85 -28.73 13.69
CA GLU A 174 -11.87 -30.21 13.84
C GLU A 174 -12.02 -30.96 12.51
N LEU A 175 -12.53 -30.29 11.48
CA LEU A 175 -12.72 -30.81 10.12
C LEU A 175 -11.55 -30.46 9.17
N ASP A 176 -10.47 -29.84 9.67
CA ASP A 176 -9.31 -29.32 8.90
C ASP A 176 -9.70 -28.33 7.77
N GLU A 177 -10.91 -27.77 7.82
CA GLU A 177 -11.31 -26.66 6.95
C GLU A 177 -10.74 -25.34 7.49
N GLN A 178 -9.93 -24.69 6.68
CA GLN A 178 -9.36 -23.38 6.96
C GLN A 178 -10.44 -22.31 6.75
N LEU A 179 -10.71 -21.49 7.77
CA LEU A 179 -11.59 -20.34 7.63
C LEU A 179 -10.99 -19.31 6.65
N PRO A 180 -11.81 -18.64 5.82
CA PRO A 180 -11.32 -17.62 4.91
C PRO A 180 -10.66 -16.46 5.67
N ALA A 181 -9.45 -16.10 5.27
CA ALA A 181 -8.72 -14.95 5.80
C ALA A 181 -8.32 -13.99 4.68
N LEU A 182 -8.23 -12.69 4.98
CA LEU A 182 -7.77 -11.64 4.08
C LEU A 182 -6.70 -10.81 4.77
N ALA A 183 -5.54 -10.67 4.15
CA ALA A 183 -4.50 -9.75 4.57
C ALA A 183 -4.64 -8.42 3.81
N MET A 184 -4.58 -7.30 4.54
CA MET A 184 -4.73 -5.96 3.99
C MET A 184 -3.50 -5.12 4.32
N VAL A 185 -3.05 -4.33 3.35
CA VAL A 185 -1.95 -3.36 3.46
C VAL A 185 -2.48 -1.98 3.13
N ASP A 186 -2.07 -0.96 3.90
CA ASP A 186 -2.29 0.44 3.52
C ASP A 186 -1.24 0.86 2.48
N GLY A 187 -1.67 1.00 1.23
CA GLY A 187 -0.80 1.39 0.13
C GLY A 187 -0.80 0.43 -1.06
N SER A 188 0.17 0.67 -1.94
CA SER A 188 0.35 -0.04 -3.20
C SER A 188 1.05 -1.39 -2.95
N LEU A 189 0.59 -2.45 -3.62
CA LEU A 189 1.34 -3.71 -3.74
C LEU A 189 2.44 -3.62 -4.81
N ILE A 190 2.63 -2.46 -5.43
CA ILE A 190 3.69 -2.22 -6.40
C ILE A 190 4.63 -1.14 -5.85
N TYR A 191 5.85 -1.56 -5.52
CA TYR A 191 6.86 -0.72 -4.89
C TYR A 191 7.77 -0.01 -5.90
N TRP A 192 7.20 0.65 -6.91
CA TRP A 192 7.99 1.38 -7.92
C TRP A 192 8.92 2.44 -7.33
N HIS A 193 8.58 3.00 -6.19
CA HIS A 193 9.44 3.96 -5.50
C HIS A 193 10.78 3.35 -5.04
N LEU A 194 10.92 2.03 -5.00
CA LEU A 194 12.19 1.35 -4.71
C LEU A 194 13.08 1.24 -5.95
N GLU A 195 12.53 1.29 -7.17
CA GLU A 195 13.28 1.18 -8.43
C GLU A 195 14.51 2.09 -8.53
N PRO A 196 14.44 3.40 -8.20
CA PRO A 196 15.59 4.30 -8.29
C PRO A 196 16.66 4.07 -7.21
N LEU A 197 16.40 3.21 -6.20
CA LEU A 197 17.35 2.99 -5.13
C LEU A 197 18.56 2.16 -5.59
N PRO A 198 19.75 2.40 -5.00
CA PRO A 198 20.91 1.54 -5.23
C PRO A 198 20.59 0.07 -4.96
N SER A 199 21.19 -0.85 -5.73
CA SER A 199 20.90 -2.30 -5.64
C SER A 199 21.05 -2.83 -4.22
N GLY A 200 22.16 -2.52 -3.54
CA GLY A 200 22.39 -2.99 -2.18
C GLY A 200 21.35 -2.49 -1.16
N ALA A 201 20.71 -1.34 -1.39
CA ALA A 201 19.60 -0.88 -0.55
C ALA A 201 18.32 -1.67 -0.86
N ARG A 202 18.00 -1.88 -2.14
CA ARG A 202 16.86 -2.71 -2.57
C ARG A 202 16.96 -4.13 -2.04
N ASP A 203 18.15 -4.73 -2.07
CA ASP A 203 18.42 -6.09 -1.58
C ASP A 203 18.17 -6.24 -0.06
N ARG A 204 18.09 -5.14 0.69
CA ARG A 204 17.75 -5.15 2.11
C ARG A 204 16.25 -4.93 2.38
N ILE A 205 15.52 -4.37 1.43
CA ILE A 205 14.12 -3.97 1.60
C ILE A 205 13.19 -4.98 0.95
N LEU A 206 13.45 -5.31 -0.32
CA LEU A 206 12.52 -6.08 -1.12
C LEU A 206 12.41 -7.57 -0.71
N PRO A 207 13.52 -8.30 -0.44
CA PRO A 207 13.40 -9.72 -0.13
C PRO A 207 12.54 -10.03 1.11
N PRO A 208 12.67 -9.35 2.26
CA PRO A 208 11.79 -9.60 3.40
C PRO A 208 10.30 -9.37 3.11
N ILE A 209 9.97 -8.39 2.28
CA ILE A 209 8.58 -8.12 1.86
C ILE A 209 8.07 -9.26 0.99
N LEU A 210 8.87 -9.72 0.03
CA LEU A 210 8.50 -10.83 -0.84
C LEU A 210 8.37 -12.15 -0.06
N GLU A 211 9.27 -12.42 0.89
CA GLU A 211 9.18 -13.58 1.79
C GLU A 211 7.89 -13.55 2.63
N ALA A 212 7.49 -12.37 3.12
CA ALA A 212 6.21 -12.20 3.81
C ALA A 212 5.02 -12.53 2.90
N TRP A 213 5.06 -12.11 1.64
CA TRP A 213 4.00 -12.41 0.66
C TRP A 213 3.96 -13.88 0.28
N GLU A 214 5.12 -14.50 0.06
CA GLU A 214 5.23 -15.94 -0.17
C GLU A 214 4.69 -16.74 1.01
N THR A 215 4.94 -16.28 2.24
CA THR A 215 4.38 -16.87 3.46
C THR A 215 2.86 -16.81 3.46
N LEU A 216 2.27 -15.64 3.20
CA LEU A 216 0.81 -15.48 3.09
C LEU A 216 0.23 -16.35 1.96
N GLN A 217 0.89 -16.39 0.80
CA GLN A 217 0.50 -17.22 -0.33
C GLN A 217 0.54 -18.71 0.01
N HIS A 218 1.58 -19.18 0.73
CA HIS A 218 1.70 -20.57 1.19
C HIS A 218 0.53 -20.98 2.09
N HIS A 219 0.08 -20.05 2.94
CA HIS A 219 -1.09 -20.23 3.79
C HIS A 219 -2.43 -19.91 3.08
N ARG A 220 -2.40 -19.65 1.77
CA ARG A 220 -3.57 -19.32 0.93
C ARG A 220 -4.36 -18.11 1.44
N ILE A 221 -3.67 -17.14 2.02
CA ILE A 221 -4.25 -15.88 2.49
C ILE A 221 -4.09 -14.85 1.38
N PRO A 222 -5.16 -14.43 0.69
CA PRO A 222 -5.09 -13.33 -0.27
C PRO A 222 -4.59 -12.04 0.39
N LEU A 223 -3.79 -11.30 -0.36
CA LEU A 223 -3.25 -9.99 0.01
C LEU A 223 -3.91 -8.91 -0.84
N VAL A 224 -4.38 -7.84 -0.19
CA VAL A 224 -4.97 -6.67 -0.84
C VAL A 224 -4.29 -5.39 -0.36
N GLY A 225 -3.98 -4.50 -1.29
CA GLY A 225 -3.56 -3.13 -0.99
C GLY A 225 -4.74 -2.16 -1.12
N TYR A 226 -4.88 -1.23 -0.18
CA TYR A 226 -5.87 -0.16 -0.26
C TYR A 226 -5.19 1.18 -0.58
N LEU A 227 -5.71 1.91 -1.57
CA LEU A 227 -5.19 3.21 -2.00
C LEU A 227 -6.32 4.24 -2.02
N SER A 228 -6.34 5.15 -1.05
CA SER A 228 -7.36 6.21 -0.95
C SER A 228 -7.24 7.28 -2.04
N SER A 229 -6.03 7.54 -2.54
CA SER A 229 -5.74 8.52 -3.60
C SER A 229 -4.72 7.97 -4.58
N SER A 230 -5.12 6.99 -5.38
CA SER A 230 -4.27 6.47 -6.46
C SER A 230 -3.95 7.58 -7.47
N ARG A 231 -2.68 7.66 -7.87
CA ARG A 231 -2.26 8.50 -9.00
C ARG A 231 -2.54 7.82 -10.36
N SER A 232 -2.90 6.52 -10.34
CA SER A 232 -3.25 5.69 -11.50
C SER A 232 -2.31 5.85 -12.70
N GLY A 233 -1.01 6.06 -12.45
CA GLY A 233 -0.06 6.47 -13.48
C GLY A 233 0.09 5.43 -14.58
N GLU A 234 0.16 4.16 -14.20
CA GLU A 234 0.37 3.02 -15.09
C GLU A 234 -0.84 2.78 -16.00
N ALA A 235 -2.04 2.87 -15.45
CA ALA A 235 -3.27 2.77 -16.24
C ALA A 235 -3.41 3.93 -17.21
N LEU A 236 -3.17 5.17 -16.76
CA LEU A 236 -3.19 6.34 -17.65
C LEU A 236 -2.10 6.28 -18.72
N ASN A 237 -0.93 5.73 -18.40
CA ASN A 237 0.17 5.55 -19.32
C ASN A 237 -0.14 4.55 -20.44
N PHE A 238 -0.98 3.54 -20.16
CA PHE A 238 -1.50 2.65 -21.19
C PHE A 238 -2.49 3.36 -22.14
N LEU A 239 -3.41 4.16 -21.58
CA LEU A 239 -4.45 4.86 -22.37
C LEU A 239 -3.91 5.96 -23.30
N ARG A 240 -2.61 6.28 -23.22
CA ARG A 240 -1.95 7.29 -24.07
C ARG A 240 -0.99 6.71 -25.11
N LEU A 241 -0.87 5.38 -25.20
CA LEU A 241 -0.05 4.72 -26.23
C LEU A 241 -0.61 4.96 -27.63
#